data_AF-A0A1S1Y6Y4-F1
#
_entry.id   AF-A0A1S1Y6Y4-F1
#
_cell.length_a   1.000
_cell.length_b   1.000
_cell.length_c   1.000
_cell.angle_alpha   90.00
_cell.angle_beta   90.00
_cell.angle_gamma   90.00
#
_symmetry.space_group_name_H-M   'P 1'
#
loop_
_entity.id
_entity.type
_entity.pdbx_description
1 polymer ?
#
loop_
_entity_poly.entity_id
_entity_poly.type
_entity_poly.pdbx_seq_one_letter_code
_entity_poly.pdbx_strand_id
1 'polypeptide(L)'
;MYSSSDEIGIITAYVEQLEKESIPYALTIKKRVSAGDTLNEIEIMHFEQLLSEARMMMPMLKHHSEYQKLIAELASLYHEISEEALRNELNKKNN
;
A
#
# COMPACT_ATOMS: atom_id res chain seq x y z
N MET A 1 -12.11 -19.75 -12.16
CA MET A 1 -13.21 -18.87 -11.74
C MET A 1 -13.49 -19.24 -10.30
N TYR A 2 -13.23 -18.34 -9.35
CA TYR A 2 -13.48 -18.58 -7.93
C TYR A 2 -14.99 -18.62 -7.70
N SER A 3 -15.46 -19.44 -6.75
CA SER A 3 -16.86 -19.39 -6.33
C SER A 3 -17.07 -18.08 -5.56
N SER A 4 -18.28 -17.51 -5.56
CA SER A 4 -18.55 -16.25 -4.84
C SER A 4 -18.18 -16.31 -3.34
N SER A 5 -18.25 -17.48 -2.70
CA SER A 5 -17.78 -17.68 -1.33
C SER A 5 -16.25 -17.66 -1.18
N ASP A 6 -15.52 -18.16 -2.18
CA ASP A 6 -14.04 -18.15 -2.18
C ASP A 6 -13.53 -16.71 -2.33
N GLU A 7 -14.19 -15.90 -3.15
CA GLU A 7 -13.84 -14.49 -3.36
C GLU A 7 -14.01 -13.67 -2.08
N ILE A 8 -15.11 -13.87 -1.35
CA ILE A 8 -15.35 -13.20 -0.06
C ILE A 8 -14.30 -13.59 0.97
N GLY A 9 -13.92 -14.87 1.04
CA GLY A 9 -12.86 -15.34 1.94
C GLY A 9 -11.50 -14.71 1.64
N ILE A 10 -11.14 -14.61 0.36
CA ILE A 10 -9.90 -13.98 -0.11
C ILE A 10 -9.89 -12.47 0.21
N ILE A 11 -11.00 -11.77 -0.06
CA ILE A 11 -11.15 -10.34 0.26
C ILE A 11 -11.02 -10.11 1.77
N THR A 12 -11.69 -10.94 2.58
CA THR A 12 -11.66 -10.80 4.04
C THR A 12 -10.24 -10.96 4.58
N ALA A 13 -9.54 -12.02 4.16
CA ALA A 13 -8.15 -12.25 4.57
C ALA A 13 -7.23 -11.10 4.15
N TYR A 14 -7.39 -10.58 2.93
CA TYR A 14 -6.62 -9.45 2.45
C TYR A 14 -6.87 -8.18 3.26
N VAL A 15 -8.13 -7.85 3.55
CA VAL A 15 -8.48 -6.68 4.36
C VAL A 15 -7.94 -6.82 5.78
N GLU A 16 -8.05 -7.99 6.39
CA GLU A 16 -7.47 -8.23 7.71
C GLU A 16 -5.94 -8.03 7.73
N GLN A 17 -5.23 -8.51 6.70
CA GLN A 17 -3.79 -8.32 6.56
C GLN A 17 -3.45 -6.84 6.36
N LEU A 18 -4.23 -6.11 5.56
CA LEU A 18 -4.05 -4.68 5.37
C LEU A 18 -4.15 -3.92 6.71
N GLU A 19 -5.18 -4.21 7.50
CA GLU A 19 -5.42 -3.53 8.78
C GLU A 19 -4.37 -3.88 9.84
N LYS A 20 -3.96 -5.15 9.92
CA LYS A 20 -3.04 -5.65 10.95
C LYS A 20 -1.57 -5.37 10.65
N GLU A 21 -1.19 -5.37 9.37
CA GLU A 21 0.21 -5.36 8.96
C GLU A 21 0.54 -4.22 7.99
N SER A 22 -0.11 -4.20 6.82
CA SER A 22 0.31 -3.31 5.73
C SER A 22 0.11 -1.82 6.04
N ILE A 23 -1.02 -1.45 6.65
CA ILE A 23 -1.34 -0.06 7.00
C ILE A 23 -0.42 0.44 8.14
N PRO A 24 -0.28 -0.26 9.28
CA PRO A 24 0.65 0.16 10.34
C PRO A 24 2.10 0.33 9.85
N TYR A 25 2.56 -0.58 9.00
CA TYR A 25 3.89 -0.48 8.40
C TYR A 25 4.01 0.75 7.49
N ALA A 26 3.07 0.94 6.56
CA ALA A 26 3.06 2.10 5.66
C ALA A 26 3.01 3.43 6.41
N LEU A 27 2.24 3.52 7.50
CA LEU A 27 2.22 4.71 8.36
C LEU A 27 3.56 4.98 9.06
N THR A 28 4.28 3.92 9.44
CA THR A 28 5.62 4.04 10.03
C THR A 28 6.61 4.57 8.99
N ILE A 29 6.57 4.06 7.77
CA ILE A 29 7.38 4.54 6.65
C ILE A 29 7.04 5.99 6.33
N LYS A 30 5.74 6.34 6.23
CA LYS A 30 5.29 7.72 6.01
C LYS A 30 5.90 8.71 6.99
N LYS A 31 5.90 8.37 8.29
CA LYS A 31 6.50 9.23 9.33
C LYS A 31 7.98 9.46 9.10
N ARG A 32 8.72 8.43 8.69
CA ARG A 32 10.16 8.53 8.43
C ARG A 32 10.46 9.36 7.20
N VAL A 33 9.80 9.07 6.07
CA VAL A 33 10.01 9.88 4.84
C VAL A 33 9.56 11.33 5.05
N SER A 34 8.52 11.58 5.85
CA SER A 34 8.13 12.95 6.21
C SER A 34 9.19 13.68 7.05
N ALA A 35 10.10 12.96 7.71
CA ALA A 35 11.22 13.51 8.46
C ALA A 35 12.49 13.72 7.61
N GLY A 36 12.43 13.43 6.31
CA GLY A 36 13.56 13.57 5.38
C GLY A 36 14.36 12.28 5.16
N ASP A 37 13.96 11.15 5.77
CA ASP A 37 14.57 9.85 5.46
C ASP A 37 14.21 9.41 4.05
N THR A 38 15.06 8.55 3.48
CA THR A 38 14.77 7.87 2.22
C THR A 38 14.40 6.41 2.44
N LEU A 39 13.78 5.80 1.43
CA LEU A 39 13.49 4.36 1.46
C LEU A 39 14.76 3.59 1.14
N ASN A 40 15.03 2.54 1.91
CA ASN A 40 16.05 1.57 1.56
C ASN A 40 15.52 0.52 0.57
N GLU A 41 16.42 -0.29 0.01
CA GLU A 41 16.08 -1.29 -1.00
C GLU A 41 15.05 -2.32 -0.51
N ILE A 42 15.13 -2.76 0.75
CA ILE A 42 14.19 -3.70 1.34
C ILE A 42 12.79 -3.07 1.46
N GLU A 43 12.72 -1.82 1.87
CA GLU A 43 11.47 -1.05 1.98
C GLU A 43 10.83 -0.83 0.60
N ILE A 44 11.64 -0.54 -0.42
CA ILE A 44 11.18 -0.42 -1.81
C ILE A 44 10.59 -1.75 -2.28
N MET A 45 11.31 -2.87 -2.08
CA MET A 45 10.82 -4.20 -2.47
C MET A 45 9.50 -4.56 -1.76
N HIS A 46 9.39 -4.26 -0.46
CA HIS A 46 8.14 -4.48 0.29
C HIS A 46 6.99 -3.63 -0.28
N PHE A 47 7.24 -2.37 -0.61
CA PHE A 47 6.22 -1.50 -1.21
C PHE A 47 5.77 -1.99 -2.58
N GLU A 48 6.70 -2.44 -3.43
CA GLU A 48 6.37 -3.02 -4.74
C GLU A 48 5.51 -4.26 -4.61
N GLN A 49 5.80 -5.13 -3.63
CA GLN A 49 5.02 -6.32 -3.34
C GLN A 49 3.60 -5.96 -2.91
N LEU A 50 3.43 -5.05 -1.95
CA LEU A 50 2.12 -4.58 -1.48
C LEU A 50 1.29 -3.97 -2.61
N LEU A 51 1.91 -3.15 -3.47
CA LEU A 51 1.24 -2.58 -4.64
C LEU A 51 0.86 -3.65 -5.67
N SER A 52 1.67 -4.69 -5.81
CA SER A 52 1.36 -5.83 -6.69
C SER A 52 0.14 -6.60 -6.21
N GLU A 53 0.09 -6.91 -4.92
CA GLU A 53 -1.06 -7.56 -4.28
C GLU A 53 -2.32 -6.70 -4.40
N ALA A 54 -2.22 -5.39 -4.16
CA ALA A 54 -3.34 -4.46 -4.34
C ALA A 54 -3.88 -4.48 -5.78
N ARG A 55 -3.00 -4.49 -6.79
CA ARG A 55 -3.39 -4.61 -8.21
C ARG A 55 -4.09 -5.92 -8.52
N MET A 56 -3.67 -7.03 -7.91
CA MET A 56 -4.32 -8.33 -8.08
C MET A 56 -5.71 -8.36 -7.42
N MET A 57 -5.88 -7.69 -6.28
CA MET A 57 -7.13 -7.64 -5.54
C MET A 57 -8.14 -6.63 -6.09
N MET A 58 -7.68 -5.58 -6.79
CA MET A 58 -8.51 -4.51 -7.36
C MET A 58 -9.73 -5.00 -8.17
N PRO A 59 -9.62 -5.99 -9.10
CA PRO A 59 -10.78 -6.50 -9.82
C PRO A 59 -11.83 -7.12 -8.90
N MET A 60 -11.41 -7.86 -7.86
CA MET A 60 -12.31 -8.47 -6.89
C MET A 60 -12.99 -7.39 -6.06
N LEU A 61 -12.21 -6.42 -5.55
CA LEU A 61 -12.72 -5.34 -4.71
C LEU A 61 -13.62 -4.34 -5.46
N LYS A 62 -13.48 -4.21 -6.79
CA LYS A 62 -14.32 -3.32 -7.61
C LYS A 62 -15.81 -3.66 -7.54
N HIS A 63 -16.13 -4.93 -7.29
CA HIS A 63 -17.51 -5.40 -7.16
C HIS A 63 -18.11 -5.14 -5.76
N HIS A 64 -17.31 -4.64 -4.82
CA HIS A 64 -17.68 -4.42 -3.42
C HIS A 64 -17.53 -2.93 -3.06
N SER A 65 -18.65 -2.21 -3.08
CA SER A 65 -18.67 -0.76 -2.81
C SER A 65 -18.18 -0.40 -1.40
N GLU A 66 -18.34 -1.30 -0.43
CA GLU A 66 -17.89 -1.14 0.96
C GLU A 66 -16.38 -0.91 1.10
N TYR A 67 -15.55 -1.49 0.21
CA TYR A 67 -14.10 -1.33 0.25
C TYR A 67 -13.59 -0.16 -0.59
N GLN A 68 -14.44 0.52 -1.37
CA GLN A 68 -14.00 1.61 -2.25
C GLN A 68 -13.30 2.74 -1.48
N LYS A 69 -13.81 3.07 -0.29
CA LYS A 69 -13.20 4.08 0.57
C LYS A 69 -11.82 3.64 1.06
N LEU A 70 -11.71 2.39 1.56
CA LEU A 70 -10.45 1.83 2.04
C LEU A 70 -9.39 1.83 0.93
N ILE A 71 -9.76 1.41 -0.28
CA ILE A 71 -8.86 1.38 -1.45
C ILE A 71 -8.38 2.79 -1.81
N ALA A 72 -9.28 3.78 -1.79
CA ALA A 72 -8.92 5.16 -2.08
C ALA A 72 -7.94 5.72 -1.04
N GLU A 73 -8.16 5.45 0.25
CA GLU A 73 -7.27 5.86 1.34
C GLU A 73 -5.90 5.18 1.23
N LEU A 74 -5.85 3.88 0.93
CA LEU A 74 -4.61 3.14 0.69
C LEU A 74 -3.83 3.67 -0.53
N ALA A 75 -4.53 3.96 -1.62
CA ALA A 75 -3.92 4.53 -2.82
C ALA A 75 -3.30 5.91 -2.53
N SER A 76 -4.01 6.77 -1.80
CA SER A 76 -3.47 8.06 -1.36
C SER A 76 -2.25 7.89 -0.47
N LEU A 77 -2.32 6.97 0.51
CA LEU A 77 -1.21 6.72 1.43
C LEU A 77 0.06 6.28 0.70
N TYR A 78 -0.04 5.32 -0.21
CA TYR A 78 1.11 4.85 -0.99
C TYR A 78 1.65 5.90 -1.96
N HIS A 79 0.76 6.71 -2.55
CA HIS A 79 1.17 7.82 -3.40
C HIS A 79 1.99 8.85 -2.62
N GLU A 80 1.49 9.30 -1.47
CA GLU A 80 2.16 10.29 -0.62
C GLU A 80 3.54 9.80 -0.16
N ILE A 81 3.64 8.53 0.24
CA ILE A 81 4.92 7.93 0.66
C ILE A 81 5.91 7.90 -0.51
N SER A 82 5.46 7.51 -1.70
CA SER A 82 6.32 7.39 -2.87
C SER A 82 6.82 8.76 -3.34
N GLU A 83 5.96 9.77 -3.34
CA GLU A 83 6.30 11.14 -3.72
C GLU A 83 7.32 11.74 -2.75
N GLU A 84 7.07 11.61 -1.45
CA GLU A 84 7.95 12.13 -0.41
C GLU A 84 9.31 11.41 -0.40
N ALA A 85 9.30 10.08 -0.50
CA ALA A 85 10.52 9.29 -0.63
C ALA A 85 11.37 9.69 -1.84
N LEU A 86 10.73 9.88 -3.00
CA LEU A 86 11.40 10.33 -4.22
C LEU A 86 12.01 11.72 -4.05
N ARG A 87 11.25 12.65 -3.43
CA ARG A 87 11.74 14.00 -3.14
C ARG A 87 12.99 13.98 -2.27
N ASN A 88 13.00 13.15 -1.22
CA ASN A 88 14.15 13.02 -0.32
C ASN A 88 15.37 12.41 -1.04
N GLU A 89 15.16 11.40 -1.89
CA GLU A 89 16.23 10.82 -2.71
C GLU A 89 16.85 11.84 -3.67
N LEU A 90 16.02 12.67 -4.33
CA LEU A 90 16.50 13.73 -5.20
C LEU A 90 17.29 14.79 -4.42
N ASN A 91 16.79 15.21 -3.26
CA ASN A 91 17.48 16.18 -2.39
C ASN A 91 18.83 15.64 -1.89
N LYS A 92 18.93 14.33 -1.62
CA LYS A 92 20.16 13.67 -1.19
C LYS A 92 21.19 13.55 -2.32
N LYS A 93 20.75 13.39 -3.57
CA LYS A 93 21.65 13.35 -4.73
C LYS A 93 22.18 14.72 -5.17
N ASN A 94 21.46 15.79 -4.82
CA ASN A 94 21.81 17.16 -5.18
C ASN A 94 22.64 17.90 -4.10
N ASN A 95 22.87 17.27 -2.94
CA ASN A 95 23.78 17.74 -1.88
C ASN A 95 25.08 16.93 -1.90
#